data_AF-E2CJI4-F1
#
_entry.id   AF-E2CJI4-F1
#
_cell.length_a   1.000
_cell.length_b   1.000
_cell.length_c   1.000
_cell.angle_alpha   90.00
_cell.angle_beta   90.00
_cell.angle_gamma   90.00
#
_symmetry.space_group_name_H-M   'P 1'
#
loop_
_entity.id
_entity.type
_entity.pdbx_description
1 polymer ?
#
loop_
_entity_poly.entity_id
_entity_poly.type
_entity_poly.pdbx_seq_one_letter_code
_entity_poly.pdbx_strand_id
1 'polypeptide(L)' 'MQTFRSSESAERGFCRRCGSSVLYRNDKSNLLVVNLGLFDQRQDFMIVTELFIDQGLCSLDGGHNRLSEKDMEMRDL' A
#
# COMPACT_ATOMS: atom_id res chain seq x y z
N MET A 1 9.59 -8.46 -13.84
CA MET A 1 9.60 -7.29 -12.94
C MET A 1 11.03 -6.81 -12.73
N GLN A 2 11.25 -5.51 -12.61
CA GLN A 2 12.53 -4.93 -12.18
C GLN A 2 12.32 -4.25 -10.83
N THR A 3 13.28 -4.36 -9.93
CA THR A 3 13.25 -3.71 -8.62
C THR A 3 14.40 -2.71 -8.51
N PHE A 4 14.20 -1.67 -7.70
CA PHE A 4 15.27 -0.76 -7.31
C PHE A 4 15.12 -0.34 -5.85
N ARG A 5 16.26 -0.06 -5.22
CA ARG A 5 16.34 0.42 -3.84
C ARG A 5 15.95 1.90 -3.80
N SER A 6 14.74 2.17 -3.35
CA SER A 6 14.15 3.52 -3.32
C SER A 6 14.53 4.34 -2.08
N SER A 7 14.98 3.66 -1.03
CA SER A 7 15.60 4.26 0.16
C SER A 7 16.52 3.24 0.82
N GLU A 8 17.20 3.61 1.91
CA GLU A 8 18.02 2.69 2.71
C GLU A 8 17.25 1.42 3.11
N SER A 9 15.95 1.55 3.38
CA SER A 9 15.10 0.50 3.95
C SER A 9 13.91 0.11 3.07
N ALA A 10 13.84 0.57 1.81
CA ALA A 10 12.71 0.27 0.95
C ALA A 10 13.08 -0.07 -0.49
N GLU A 11 12.39 -1.08 -1.02
CA GLU A 11 12.46 -1.50 -2.42
C GLU A 11 11.13 -1.23 -3.11
N ARG A 12 11.20 -0.80 -4.38
CA ARG A 12 10.04 -0.66 -5.25
C ARG A 12 10.23 -1.51 -6.50
N GLY A 13 9.16 -2.17 -6.94
CA GLY A 13 9.15 -3.00 -8.14
C GLY A 13 8.19 -2.48 -9.20
N PHE A 14 8.63 -2.58 -10.46
CA PHE A 14 7.90 -2.09 -11.63
C PHE A 14 7.82 -3.17 -12.72
N CYS A 15 6.74 -3.14 -13.49
CA CYS A 15 6.57 -4.00 -14.66
C CYS A 15 7.56 -3.60 -15.76
N ARG A 16 8.37 -4.53 -16.25
CA ARG A 16 9.36 -4.26 -17.31
C ARG A 16 8.71 -3.96 -18.68
N ARG A 17 7.42 -4.25 -18.85
CA ARG A 17 6.70 -4.07 -20.11
C ARG A 17 5.99 -2.72 -20.19
N CYS A 18 5.31 -2.30 -19.12
CA CYS A 18 4.45 -1.12 -19.12
C CYS A 18 4.83 -0.07 -18.07
N GLY A 19 5.81 -0.33 -17.21
CA GLY A 19 6.25 0.63 -16.19
C GLY A 19 5.32 0.79 -14.99
N SER A 20 4.20 0.06 -14.90
CA SER A 20 3.30 0.13 -13.75
C SER A 20 4.00 -0.26 -12.45
N SER A 21 3.69 0.44 -11.35
CA SER A 21 4.14 0.06 -10.01
C SER A 21 3.48 -1.26 -9.61
N VAL A 22 4.28 -2.23 -9.20
CA VAL A 22 3.83 -3.58 -8.84
C VAL A 22 3.90 -3.78 -7.34
N LEU A 23 4.99 -3.32 -6.70
CA LEU A 23 5.20 -3.52 -5.27
C LEU A 23 5.97 -2.38 -4.63
N TYR A 24 5.77 -2.26 -3.32
CA TYR A 24 6.65 -1.62 -2.35
C TYR A 24 6.92 -2.62 -1.23
N ARG A 25 8.19 -2.77 -0.83
CA ARG A 25 8.60 -3.56 0.33
C ARG A 25 9.41 -2.68 1.28
N ASN A 26 9.06 -2.72 2.56
CA ASN A 26 9.87 -2.13 3.62
C ASN A 26 10.66 -3.23 4.32
N ASP A 27 11.99 -3.16 4.21
CA ASP A 27 12.90 -4.16 4.76
C ASP A 27 12.95 -4.10 6.30
N LYS A 28 12.46 -3.01 6.94
CA LYS A 28 12.40 -2.86 8.40
C LYS A 28 11.10 -3.37 9.02
N SER A 29 9.99 -3.44 8.29
CA SER A 29 8.66 -3.71 8.88
C SER A 29 7.93 -4.95 8.36
N ASN A 30 8.59 -5.89 7.67
CA ASN A 30 7.94 -7.03 6.98
C ASN A 30 6.75 -6.63 6.08
N LEU A 31 6.60 -5.35 5.80
CA LEU A 31 5.47 -4.79 5.08
C LEU A 31 5.69 -4.98 3.58
N LEU A 32 4.73 -5.64 2.94
CA LEU A 32 4.62 -5.75 1.50
C LEU A 32 3.33 -5.07 1.05
N VAL A 33 3.45 -4.07 0.19
CA VAL A 33 2.33 -3.37 -0.43
C VAL A 33 2.32 -3.71 -1.91
N VAL A 34 1.16 -4.14 -2.40
CA VAL A 34 0.92 -4.45 -3.81
C VAL A 34 -0.34 -3.75 -4.28
N ASN A 35 -0.38 -3.35 -5.55
CA ASN A 35 -1.57 -2.71 -6.11
C ASN A 35 -2.69 -3.74 -6.33
N LEU A 36 -3.90 -3.45 -5.84
CA LEU A 36 -5.08 -4.31 -6.05
C LEU A 36 -5.35 -4.59 -7.54
N GLY A 37 -5.00 -3.64 -8.42
CA GLY A 37 -5.07 -3.77 -9.87
C GLY A 37 -4.21 -4.88 -10.49
N LEU A 38 -3.41 -5.60 -9.71
CA LEU A 38 -2.62 -6.74 -10.19
C LEU A 38 -3.37 -8.08 -10.16
N PHE A 39 -4.44 -8.18 -9.38
CA PHE A 39 -5.22 -9.41 -9.23
C PHE A 39 -6.41 -9.36 -10.18
N ASP A 40 -6.80 -10.47 -10.80
CA ASP A 40 -7.99 -10.51 -11.65
C ASP A 40 -9.27 -10.60 -10.81
N GLN A 41 -9.21 -11.29 -9.67
CA GLN A 41 -10.29 -11.48 -8.70
C GLN A 41 -10.36 -10.34 -7.67
N ARG A 42 -10.29 -9.08 -8.12
CA ARG A 42 -10.22 -7.91 -7.23
C ARG A 42 -11.42 -7.81 -6.30
N GLN A 43 -12.58 -8.23 -6.79
CA GLN A 43 -13.86 -8.24 -6.09
C GLN A 43 -13.90 -9.19 -4.88
N ASP A 44 -12.95 -10.13 -4.79
CA ASP A 44 -12.88 -11.09 -3.68
C ASP A 44 -12.15 -10.49 -2.46
N PHE A 45 -11.53 -9.31 -2.61
CA PHE A 45 -10.88 -8.60 -1.52
C PHE A 45 -11.88 -7.69 -0.79
N MET A 46 -11.78 -7.66 0.54
CA MET A 46 -12.51 -6.72 1.38
C MET A 46 -11.59 -5.63 1.92
N ILE A 47 -12.07 -4.39 1.91
CA ILE A 47 -11.37 -3.30 2.59
C ILE A 47 -11.51 -3.52 4.10
N VAL A 48 -10.38 -3.55 4.80
CA VAL A 48 -10.34 -3.72 6.27
C VAL A 48 -9.88 -2.45 6.99
N THR A 49 -9.09 -1.63 6.31
CA THR A 49 -8.52 -0.39 6.86
C THR A 49 -8.22 0.61 5.74
N GLU A 50 -8.58 1.88 5.95
CA GLU A 50 -8.03 3.03 5.21
C GLU A 50 -6.97 3.72 6.06
N LEU A 51 -5.86 4.12 5.43
CA LEU A 51 -4.72 4.77 6.07
C LEU A 51 -4.58 6.22 5.57
N PHE A 52 -4.08 7.12 6.42
CA PHE A 52 -3.87 8.54 6.12
C PHE A 52 -5.14 9.27 5.65
N ILE A 53 -6.28 8.95 6.26
CA ILE A 53 -7.60 9.51 5.88
C ILE A 53 -7.67 11.04 5.98
N ASP A 54 -6.83 11.61 6.83
CA ASP A 54 -6.70 13.04 7.11
C ASP A 54 -5.86 13.79 6.08
N GLN A 55 -5.05 13.07 5.29
CA GLN A 55 -4.29 13.63 4.15
C GLN A 55 -5.04 13.50 2.82
N GLY A 56 -6.34 13.19 2.90
CA GLY A 56 -7.10 12.47 1.88
C GLY A 56 -7.18 13.06 0.46
N LEU A 57 -7.27 12.13 -0.48
CA LEU A 57 -7.82 12.34 -1.83
C LEU A 57 -9.34 12.02 -1.88
N CYS A 58 -9.81 11.02 -1.11
CA CYS A 58 -11.23 10.61 -0.98
C CYS A 58 -11.45 9.69 0.24
N SER A 59 -12.72 9.43 0.59
CA SER A 59 -13.14 8.44 1.60
C SER A 59 -14.00 7.37 0.95
N LEU A 60 -13.80 6.08 1.27
CA LEU A 60 -14.58 4.99 0.70
C LEU A 60 -15.75 4.63 1.61
N ASP A 61 -16.88 4.30 1.01
CA ASP A 61 -18.04 3.81 1.75
C ASP A 61 -17.74 2.47 2.43
N GLY A 62 -18.24 2.27 3.64
CA GLY A 62 -18.08 1.01 4.38
C GLY A 62 -17.84 1.18 5.89
N GLY A 63 -17.92 0.05 6.61
CA GLY A 63 -17.75 -0.03 8.07
C GLY A 63 -16.33 -0.42 8.54
N HIS A 64 -15.33 -0.32 7.66
CA HIS A 64 -13.94 -0.68 7.96
C HIS A 64 -13.22 0.38 8.79
N ASN A 65 -12.04 -0.01 9.30
CA ASN A 65 -11.21 0.89 10.11
C ASN A 65 -10.72 2.06 9.27
N ARG A 66 -10.54 3.21 9.92
CA ARG A 66 -9.99 4.41 9.30
C ARG A 66 -8.97 5.01 10.24
N LEU A 67 -7.75 5.19 9.75
CA LEU A 67 -6.61 5.67 10.56
C LEU A 67 -6.08 6.95 9.95
N SER A 68 -5.92 7.97 10.78
CA SER A 68 -5.16 9.18 10.47
C SER A 68 -3.65 8.91 10.53
N GLU A 69 -2.84 9.86 10.06
CA GLU A 69 -1.39 9.83 10.26
C GLU A 69 -1.03 9.63 11.74
N LYS A 70 -1.69 10.38 12.62
CA LYS A 70 -1.47 10.29 14.07
C LYS A 70 -1.83 8.91 14.63
N ASP A 71 -2.88 8.27 14.12
CA ASP A 71 -3.26 6.92 14.55
C ASP A 71 -2.23 5.86 14.10
N MET A 72 -1.55 6.12 12.98
CA MET A 72 -0.51 5.24 12.45
C MET A 72 0.82 5.35 13.20
N GLU A 73 1.23 6.56 13.58
CA GLU A 73 2.44 6.78 14.38
C GLU A 73 2.36 6.06 15.74
N MET A 74 1.16 5.96 16.32
CA MET A 74 0.94 5.22 17.57
C MET A 74 0.97 3.69 17.40
N ARG A 75 0.98 3.20 16.15
CA ARG A 75 0.95 1.77 15.79
C ARG A 75 2.28 1.20 15.32
N ASP A 76 3.36 2.00 15.28
CA ASP A 76 4.69 1.61 14.78
C ASP A 76 4.66 0.98 13.36
N LEU A 77 3.78 1.49 12.47
CA LEU A 77 3.68 1.07 11.06
C LEU A 77 4.36 2.05 10.10
#